data_AF-A0A9E5LLM1-F1
#
_entry.id   AF-A0A9E5LLM1-F1
#
_cell.length_a   1.000
_cell.length_b   1.000
_cell.length_c   1.000
_cell.angle_alpha   90.00
_cell.angle_beta   90.00
_cell.angle_gamma   90.00
#
_symmetry.space_group_name_H-M   'P 1'
#
loop_
_entity.id
_entity.type
_entity.pdbx_description
1 polymer ?
#
loop_
_entity_poly.entity_id
_entity_poly.type
_entity_poly.pdbx_seq_one_letter_code
_entity_poly.pdbx_strand_id
1 'polypeptide(L)'
;MRDQDHTQMPRGRDIPLLLLGIIGIGTSGPVIALSAMPILALVVWRNLGGALLMFFFGLRTREWLKRESREGIQWAVLAGVALAFHFIGFFIAMRYTTVAAGTALTALQPIFAAYFVKRLGGHIPKQAWIG
;
A
#
# COMPACT_ATOMS: atom_id res chain seq x y z
N MET A 1 5.65 22.22 6.87
CA MET A 1 5.79 21.09 5.92
C MET A 1 6.64 21.61 4.77
N ARG A 2 7.87 21.10 4.60
CA ARG A 2 8.76 21.54 3.51
C ARG A 2 8.19 21.01 2.19
N ASP A 3 8.19 21.85 1.16
CA ASP A 3 7.86 21.50 -0.22
C ASP A 3 8.67 20.27 -0.64
N GLN A 4 8.07 19.09 -0.53
CA GLN A 4 8.59 17.89 -1.15
C GLN A 4 8.10 17.94 -2.58
N ASP A 5 8.99 18.33 -3.48
CA ASP A 5 8.76 18.26 -4.91
C ASP A 5 8.66 16.78 -5.31
N HIS A 6 7.44 16.25 -5.25
CA HIS A 6 7.11 14.85 -5.52
C HIS A 6 7.40 14.42 -6.98
N THR A 7 7.91 15.33 -7.81
CA THR A 7 8.26 15.07 -9.22
C THR A 7 9.75 14.87 -9.46
N GLN A 8 10.60 15.00 -8.43
CA GLN A 8 12.04 14.82 -8.61
C GLN A 8 12.43 13.36 -8.84
N MET A 9 13.33 13.15 -9.79
CA MET A 9 13.90 11.83 -10.05
C MET A 9 14.63 11.31 -8.80
N PRO A 10 14.48 10.02 -8.44
CA PRO A 10 15.16 9.44 -7.29
C PRO A 10 16.67 9.62 -7.41
N ARG A 11 17.35 10.11 -6.36
CA ARG A 11 18.80 10.31 -6.37
C ARG A 11 19.48 9.45 -5.32
N GLY A 12 20.61 8.84 -5.68
CA GLY A 12 21.55 8.18 -4.75
C GLY A 12 20.91 7.14 -3.82
N ARG A 13 20.53 7.57 -2.60
CA ARG A 13 19.98 6.74 -1.53
C ARG A 13 18.56 6.22 -1.82
N ASP A 14 17.79 6.92 -2.65
CA ASP A 14 16.40 6.52 -2.93
C ASP A 14 16.34 5.28 -3.83
N ILE A 15 17.32 5.12 -4.73
CA ILE A 15 17.41 4.00 -5.66
C ILE A 15 17.49 2.64 -4.94
N PRO A 16 18.42 2.39 -3.99
CA PRO A 16 18.47 1.12 -3.29
C PRO A 16 17.24 0.89 -2.40
N LEU A 17 16.63 1.94 -1.83
CA LEU A 17 15.39 1.82 -1.06
C LEU A 17 14.20 1.42 -1.94
N LEU A 18 14.09 2.00 -3.13
CA LEU A 18 13.08 1.63 -4.12
C LEU A 18 13.28 0.20 -4.61
N LEU A 19 14.53 -0.19 -4.91
CA LEU A 19 14.85 -1.57 -5.29
C LEU A 19 14.48 -2.57 -4.20
N LEU A 20 14.78 -2.26 -2.93
CA LEU A 20 14.38 -3.09 -1.80
C LEU A 20 12.84 -3.20 -1.70
N GLY A 21 12.14 -2.08 -1.92
CA GLY A 21 10.68 -2.07 -1.99
C GLY A 21 10.14 -2.95 -3.12
N ILE A 22 10.71 -2.86 -4.32
CA ILE A 22 10.31 -3.65 -5.49
C ILE A 22 10.54 -5.14 -5.25
N ILE A 23 11.71 -5.52 -4.72
CA ILE A 23 12.03 -6.92 -4.41
C ILE A 23 11.09 -7.45 -3.32
N GLY A 24 10.89 -6.69 -2.25
CA GLY A 24 10.03 -7.08 -1.14
C GLY A 24 8.57 -7.26 -1.56
N ILE A 25 8.01 -6.27 -2.28
CA ILE A 25 6.62 -6.32 -2.76
C ILE A 25 6.47 -7.39 -3.85
N GLY A 26 7.37 -7.44 -4.83
CA GLY A 26 7.31 -8.37 -5.96
C GLY A 26 7.44 -9.84 -5.55
N THR A 27 8.29 -10.14 -4.57
CA THR A 27 8.48 -11.52 -4.07
C THR A 27 7.29 -12.01 -3.24
N SER A 28 6.54 -11.08 -2.62
CA SER A 28 5.43 -11.44 -1.74
C SER A 28 4.31 -12.20 -2.46
N GLY A 29 3.96 -11.84 -3.71
CA GLY A 29 2.89 -12.50 -4.46
C GLY A 29 3.11 -14.00 -4.65
N PRO A 30 4.23 -14.44 -5.26
CA PRO A 30 4.55 -15.86 -5.43
C PRO A 30 4.65 -16.62 -4.10
N VAL A 31 5.29 -16.05 -3.07
CA VAL A 31 5.43 -16.69 -1.75
C VAL A 31 4.06 -16.94 -1.12
N ILE A 32 3.12 -16.01 -1.29
CA ILE A 32 1.77 -16.16 -0.74
C ILE A 32 0.96 -17.18 -1.54
N ALA A 33 1.09 -17.19 -2.87
CA ALA A 33 0.43 -18.19 -3.71
C ALA A 33 0.89 -19.63 -3.39
N LEU A 34 2.14 -19.81 -2.93
CA LEU A 34 2.68 -21.10 -2.48
C LEU A 34 2.30 -21.47 -1.05
N SER A 35 1.68 -20.57 -0.28
CA SER A 35 1.31 -20.84 1.11
C SER A 35 0.09 -21.76 1.21
N ALA A 36 0.21 -22.81 2.04
CA ALA A 36 -0.89 -23.74 2.32
C ALA A 36 -1.92 -23.20 3.33
N MET A 37 -1.65 -22.05 3.97
CA MET A 37 -2.53 -21.47 4.98
C MET A 37 -3.85 -20.94 4.36
N PRO A 38 -4.96 -20.93 5.13
CA PRO A 38 -6.17 -20.22 4.74
C PRO A 38 -5.88 -18.73 4.48
N ILE A 39 -6.48 -18.16 3.41
CA ILE A 39 -6.25 -16.77 2.98
C ILE A 39 -6.41 -15.78 4.13
N LEU A 40 -7.49 -15.92 4.90
CA LEU A 40 -7.79 -15.03 6.03
C LEU A 40 -6.70 -15.08 7.11
N ALA A 41 -6.21 -16.28 7.45
CA ALA A 41 -5.14 -16.43 8.42
C ALA A 41 -3.85 -15.75 7.93
N LEU A 42 -3.51 -15.93 6.66
CA LEU A 42 -2.34 -15.31 6.05
C LEU A 42 -2.44 -13.77 6.05
N VAL A 43 -3.59 -13.21 5.65
CA VAL A 43 -3.85 -11.76 5.65
C VAL A 43 -3.71 -11.19 7.06
N VAL A 44 -4.27 -11.87 8.06
CA VAL A 44 -4.20 -11.43 9.45
C VAL A 44 -2.76 -11.44 9.95
N TRP A 45 -2.01 -12.53 9.74
CA TRP A 45 -0.62 -12.62 10.19
C TRP A 45 0.28 -11.59 9.51
N ARG A 46 0.11 -11.39 8.20
CA ARG A 46 0.85 -10.37 7.44
C ARG A 46 0.59 -8.97 7.99
N ASN A 47 -0.68 -8.62 8.21
CA ASN A 47 -1.03 -7.28 8.68
C ASN A 47 -0.67 -7.07 10.16
N LEU A 48 -0.79 -8.10 10.99
CA LEU A 48 -0.37 -8.05 12.39
C LEU A 48 1.14 -7.83 12.52
N GLY A 49 1.95 -8.55 11.74
CA GLY A 49 3.40 -8.37 11.73
C GLY A 49 3.81 -6.94 11.35
N GLY A 50 3.20 -6.40 10.29
CA GLY A 50 3.41 -5.00 9.89
C GLY A 50 2.94 -4.00 10.94
N ALA A 51 1.77 -4.22 11.54
CA ALA A 51 1.22 -3.36 12.58
C ALA A 51 2.10 -3.36 13.84
N LEU A 52 2.61 -4.52 14.27
CA LEU A 52 3.50 -4.62 15.42
C LEU A 52 4.83 -3.91 15.17
N LEU A 53 5.46 -4.13 14.01
CA LEU A 53 6.67 -3.42 13.60
C LEU A 53 6.45 -1.91 13.64
N MET A 54 5.38 -1.44 13.01
CA MET A 54 5.05 -0.01 12.96
C MET A 54 4.71 0.53 14.35
N PHE A 55 4.06 -0.26 15.20
CA PHE A 55 3.73 0.09 16.59
C PHE A 55 5.00 0.25 17.44
N PHE A 56 5.99 -0.65 17.31
CA PHE A 56 7.27 -0.51 18.02
C PHE A 56 8.01 0.78 17.66
N PHE A 57 8.03 1.15 16.37
CA PHE A 57 8.59 2.43 15.96
C PHE A 57 7.74 3.61 16.42
N GLY A 58 6.41 3.46 16.35
CA GLY A 58 5.44 4.45 16.80
C GLY A 58 5.62 4.79 18.26
N LEU A 59 5.83 3.79 19.14
CA LEU A 59 6.06 3.91 20.58
C LEU A 59 7.19 4.89 20.94
N ARG A 60 8.22 4.97 20.08
CA ARG A 60 9.38 5.85 20.30
C ARG A 60 9.06 7.32 20.08
N THR A 61 8.14 7.63 19.17
CA THR A 61 7.82 9.00 18.74
C THR A 61 6.74 9.67 19.61
N ARG A 62 5.92 8.90 20.34
CA ARG A 62 4.82 9.42 21.20
C ARG A 62 3.82 10.36 20.53
N GLU A 63 3.80 10.39 19.21
CA GLU A 63 2.95 11.26 18.38
C GLU A 63 1.45 10.98 18.56
N TRP A 64 1.08 9.79 19.06
CA TRP A 64 -0.32 9.42 19.32
C TRP A 64 -0.95 10.15 20.52
N LEU A 65 -0.16 10.84 21.35
CA LEU A 65 -0.68 11.66 22.45
C LEU A 65 -1.22 13.02 21.98
N LYS A 66 -0.87 13.46 20.77
CA LYS A 66 -1.33 14.75 20.24
C LYS A 66 -2.82 14.70 19.92
N ARG A 67 -3.53 15.79 20.21
CA ARG A 67 -4.99 15.88 20.00
C ARG A 67 -5.35 15.77 18.51
N GLU A 68 -4.51 16.32 17.65
CA GLU A 68 -4.60 16.25 16.18
C GLU A 68 -4.51 14.81 15.65
N SER A 69 -3.78 13.92 16.34
CA SER A 69 -3.70 12.50 15.98
C SER A 69 -5.00 11.73 16.22
N ARG A 70 -5.94 12.24 17.05
CA ARG A 70 -7.18 11.49 17.37
C ARG A 70 -8.13 11.37 16.18
N GLU A 71 -8.31 12.45 15.42
CA GLU A 71 -9.08 12.40 14.17
C GLU A 71 -8.33 11.59 13.11
N GLY A 72 -7.01 11.75 13.04
CA GLY A 72 -6.14 10.94 12.18
C GLY A 72 -6.26 9.43 12.43
N ILE A 73 -6.44 9.01 13.68
CA ILE A 73 -6.65 7.60 14.06
C ILE A 73 -7.96 7.07 13.47
N GLN A 74 -9.05 7.86 13.48
CA GLN A 74 -10.33 7.41 12.89
C GLN A 74 -10.19 7.18 11.39
N TRP A 75 -9.55 8.11 10.68
CA TRP A 75 -9.26 7.97 9.25
C TRP A 75 -8.31 6.80 8.98
N ALA A 76 -7.32 6.56 9.84
CA ALA A 76 -6.41 5.43 9.73
C ALA A 76 -7.12 4.09 9.93
N VAL A 77 -8.07 4.00 10.87
CA VAL A 77 -8.90 2.79 11.06
C VAL A 77 -9.76 2.55 9.82
N LEU A 78 -10.42 3.57 9.29
CA LEU A 78 -11.24 3.45 8.09
C LEU A 78 -10.39 3.01 6.88
N ALA A 79 -9.21 3.61 6.69
CA ALA A 79 -8.26 3.22 5.65
C ALA A 79 -7.77 1.77 5.85
N GLY A 80 -7.54 1.35 7.10
CA GLY A 80 -7.15 -0.02 7.45
C GLY A 80 -8.23 -1.05 7.10
N VAL A 81 -9.50 -0.75 7.38
CA VAL A 81 -10.64 -1.60 7.00
C VAL A 81 -10.74 -1.72 5.48
N ALA A 82 -10.66 -0.61 4.75
CA ALA A 82 -10.66 -0.63 3.29
C ALA A 82 -9.49 -1.45 2.71
N LEU A 83 -8.30 -1.29 3.29
CA LEU A 83 -7.11 -2.05 2.91
C LEU A 83 -7.25 -3.56 3.21
N ALA A 84 -7.93 -3.93 4.31
CA ALA A 84 -8.23 -5.33 4.62
C ALA A 84 -9.14 -5.96 3.56
N PHE A 85 -10.23 -5.28 3.18
CA PHE A 85 -11.10 -5.73 2.09
C PHE A 85 -10.34 -5.86 0.76
N HIS A 86 -9.47 -4.90 0.46
CA HIS A 86 -8.61 -4.96 -0.72
C HIS A 86 -7.73 -6.22 -0.71
N PHE A 87 -7.01 -6.51 0.39
CA PHE A 87 -6.18 -7.70 0.48
C PHE A 87 -7.00 -8.99 0.35
N ILE A 88 -8.17 -9.08 0.99
CA ILE A 88 -9.05 -10.25 0.85
C ILE A 88 -9.42 -10.45 -0.62
N GLY A 89 -9.86 -9.40 -1.32
CA GLY A 89 -10.18 -9.46 -2.75
C GLY A 89 -8.98 -9.85 -3.61
N PHE A 90 -7.80 -9.30 -3.32
CA PHE A 90 -6.56 -9.61 -4.03
C PHE A 90 -6.14 -11.08 -3.87
N PHE A 91 -6.18 -11.63 -2.65
CA PHE A 91 -5.83 -13.04 -2.43
C PHE A 91 -6.85 -14.01 -3.00
N ILE A 92 -8.14 -13.64 -2.96
CA ILE A 92 -9.19 -14.39 -3.67
C ILE A 92 -8.86 -14.40 -5.16
N ALA A 93 -8.61 -13.24 -5.78
CA ALA A 93 -8.25 -13.15 -7.19
C ALA A 93 -7.03 -14.01 -7.53
N MET A 94 -5.94 -13.93 -6.75
CA MET A 94 -4.75 -14.77 -6.96
C MET A 94 -4.99 -16.27 -6.79
N ARG A 95 -6.05 -16.70 -6.10
CA ARG A 95 -6.40 -18.11 -5.96
C ARG A 95 -7.29 -18.61 -7.10
N TYR A 96 -8.08 -17.71 -7.69
CA TYR A 96 -8.94 -18.01 -8.85
C TYR A 96 -8.24 -17.73 -10.20
N THR A 97 -7.16 -16.95 -10.21
CA THR A 97 -6.39 -16.61 -11.42
C THR A 97 -4.92 -16.95 -11.25
N THR A 98 -4.13 -16.82 -12.32
CA THR A 98 -2.66 -16.88 -12.18
C THR A 98 -2.15 -15.67 -11.41
N VAL A 99 -1.00 -15.82 -10.74
CA VAL A 99 -0.31 -14.70 -10.05
C VAL A 99 -0.01 -13.56 -11.03
N ALA A 100 0.34 -13.90 -12.27
CA ALA A 100 0.57 -12.91 -13.33
C ALA A 100 -0.70 -12.10 -13.66
N ALA A 101 -1.85 -12.77 -13.84
CA ALA A 101 -3.11 -12.09 -14.13
C ALA A 101 -3.59 -11.22 -12.95
N GLY A 102 -3.50 -11.74 -11.72
CA GLY A 102 -3.85 -10.98 -10.51
C GLY A 102 -2.96 -9.75 -10.30
N THR A 103 -1.67 -9.88 -10.59
CA THR A 103 -0.71 -8.76 -10.53
C THR A 103 -0.99 -7.73 -11.63
N ALA A 104 -1.27 -8.18 -12.86
CA ALA A 104 -1.63 -7.30 -13.97
C ALA A 104 -2.90 -6.50 -13.68
N LEU A 105 -3.94 -7.13 -13.11
CA LEU A 105 -5.16 -6.44 -12.69
C LEU A 105 -4.91 -5.40 -11.59
N THR A 106 -4.01 -5.72 -10.66
CA THR A 106 -3.64 -4.79 -9.58
C THR A 106 -2.82 -3.62 -10.10
N ALA A 107 -2.05 -3.81 -11.17
CA ALA A 107 -1.30 -2.75 -11.84
C ALA A 107 -2.20 -1.67 -12.49
N LEU A 108 -3.53 -1.87 -12.57
CA LEU A 108 -4.48 -0.80 -12.92
C LEU A 108 -4.69 0.22 -11.78
N GLN A 109 -4.10 0.03 -10.60
CA GLN A 109 -4.22 0.96 -9.46
C GLN A 109 -4.00 2.44 -9.81
N PRO A 110 -3.02 2.84 -10.65
CA PRO A 110 -2.81 4.25 -11.02
C PRO A 110 -4.03 4.89 -11.69
N ILE A 111 -4.82 4.13 -12.45
CA ILE A 111 -6.02 4.63 -13.13
C ILE A 111 -7.08 5.03 -12.09
N PHE A 112 -7.30 4.17 -11.09
CA PHE A 112 -8.23 4.47 -10.00
C PHE A 112 -7.73 5.64 -9.14
N ALA A 113 -6.43 5.68 -8.83
CA ALA A 113 -5.83 6.79 -8.10
C ALA A 113 -6.03 8.12 -8.84
N ALA A 114 -5.75 8.16 -10.14
CA ALA A 114 -6.01 9.33 -10.98
C ALA A 114 -7.51 9.70 -11.00
N TYR A 115 -8.39 8.72 -11.14
CA TYR A 115 -9.83 8.98 -11.09
C TYR A 115 -10.27 9.63 -9.76
N PHE A 116 -9.83 9.10 -8.61
CA PHE A 116 -10.16 9.65 -7.29
C PHE A 116 -9.57 11.04 -7.08
N VAL A 117 -8.31 11.27 -7.46
CA VAL A 117 -7.67 12.60 -7.39
C VAL A 117 -8.49 13.62 -8.18
N LYS A 118 -8.89 13.29 -9.42
CA LYS A 118 -9.73 14.16 -10.24
C LYS A 118 -11.08 14.45 -9.59
N ARG A 119 -11.72 13.44 -8.97
CA ARG A 119 -13.00 13.59 -8.26
C ARG A 119 -12.89 14.46 -7.00
N LEU A 120 -11.75 14.44 -6.33
CA LEU A 120 -11.46 15.26 -5.16
C LEU A 120 -10.98 16.69 -5.52
N GLY A 121 -10.98 17.06 -6.81
CA GLY A 121 -10.59 18.39 -7.29
C GLY A 121 -9.10 18.56 -7.56
N GLY A 122 -8.30 17.48 -7.49
CA GLY A 122 -6.88 17.51 -7.80
C GLY A 122 -6.60 17.66 -9.31
N HIS A 123 -5.50 18.32 -9.64
CA HIS A 123 -5.05 18.50 -11.02
C HIS A 123 -4.23 17.30 -11.49
N ILE A 124 -4.53 16.77 -12.67
CA ILE A 124 -3.79 15.68 -13.30
C ILE A 124 -3.27 16.16 -14.65
N PRO A 125 -1.94 16.25 -14.84
CA PRO A 125 -1.36 16.66 -16.11
C PRO A 125 -1.75 15.68 -17.23
N LYS A 126 -2.04 16.20 -18.43
CA LYS A 126 -2.47 15.38 -19.58
C LYS A 126 -1.46 14.29 -19.97
N GLN A 127 -0.18 14.52 -19.70
CA GLN A 127 0.91 13.56 -19.94
C GLN A 127 0.75 12.27 -19.09
N ALA A 128 0.24 12.39 -17.85
CA ALA A 128 0.04 11.23 -16.96
C ALA A 128 -1.02 10.24 -17.47
N TRP A 129 -1.82 10.60 -18.48
CA TRP A 129 -2.78 9.70 -19.11
C TRP A 129 -2.17 8.80 -20.18
N ILE A 130 -0.98 9.16 -20.70
CA ILE A 130 -0.29 8.42 -21.77
C ILE A 130 0.81 7.51 -21.20
N GLY A 131 1.29 7.81 -19.99
CA GLY A 131 2.39 7.11 -19.32
C GLY A 131 3.48 8.07 -18.91
#